data_AF-A0A2S0KS98-F1
#
_entry.id   AF-A0A2S0KS98-F1
#
_cell.length_a   1.000
_cell.length_b   1.000
_cell.length_c   1.000
_cell.angle_alpha   90.00
_cell.angle_beta   90.00
_cell.angle_gamma   90.00
#
_symmetry.space_group_name_H-M   'P 1'
#
loop_
_entity.id
_entity.type
_entity.pdbx_description
1 polymer ?
#
loop_
_entity_poly.entity_id
_entity_poly.type
_entity_poly.pdbx_seq_one_letter_code
_entity_poly.pdbx_strand_id
1 'polypeptide(L)'
;MQIPVPVFRMLGSDPLYQYSAGVAGNGQPVITLEPVYEGIGGGSREWVDWFLRENFGDGPHFALSYAQAGQENSFGWERIGRGLPYQFRELARLRDAGKIRVETLEASGRWFRGRYPVTPVSAVVTLDDWKKENRAGIWYLSRFGRVNLFRDADRGLVIRDWQLFRESYAEPFLEQACPSNVCCYDALPLVDGNLWNPSAIRFPGGPGTFESVEDAGNERMRIVWKSDAGGRTVILLGPESVEIEFPAEGEALLFDCNVRGAEYHRTAIFHRDGALRYRHCGEDYGFRAEKGSIVRDGGREFAFRLAADGRKLVLAAE
;
A
#
# COMPACT_ATOMS: atom_id res chain seq x y z
N MET A 1 2.51 -1.56 -22.93
CA MET A 1 1.87 -0.34 -23.44
C MET A 1 0.83 0.10 -22.42
N GLN A 2 0.92 1.31 -21.87
CA GLN A 2 -0.14 1.83 -21.00
C GLN A 2 -1.37 2.19 -21.83
N ILE A 3 -2.54 1.75 -21.40
CA ILE A 3 -3.81 2.15 -22.00
C ILE A 3 -4.05 3.62 -21.65
N PRO A 4 -4.33 4.51 -22.62
CA PRO A 4 -4.46 5.96 -22.38
C PRO A 4 -5.83 6.33 -21.77
N VAL A 5 -6.25 5.57 -20.76
CA VAL A 5 -7.51 5.72 -20.03
C VAL A 5 -7.18 5.80 -18.54
N PRO A 6 -7.38 6.97 -17.89
CA PRO A 6 -7.21 7.09 -16.45
C PRO A 6 -8.18 6.18 -15.69
N VAL A 7 -7.64 5.39 -14.77
CA VAL A 7 -8.42 4.55 -13.86
C VAL A 7 -8.31 5.15 -12.46
N PHE A 8 -9.46 5.51 -11.89
CA PHE A 8 -9.55 5.96 -10.51
C PHE A 8 -10.25 4.89 -9.70
N ARG A 9 -9.66 4.52 -8.57
CA ARG A 9 -10.30 3.65 -7.59
C ARG A 9 -11.55 4.32 -7.07
N MET A 10 -12.66 3.59 -7.11
CA MET A 10 -13.87 3.98 -6.40
C MET A 10 -13.67 3.81 -4.90
N LEU A 11 -14.36 4.65 -4.13
CA LEU A 11 -14.44 4.65 -2.67
C LEU A 11 -13.11 4.98 -1.97
N GLY A 12 -13.06 6.13 -1.30
CA GLY A 12 -11.92 6.53 -0.45
C GLY A 12 -11.72 5.54 0.70
N SER A 13 -10.81 4.57 0.55
CA SER A 13 -10.64 3.46 1.49
C SER A 13 -9.72 3.82 2.65
N ASP A 14 -9.95 3.25 3.83
CA ASP A 14 -9.08 3.43 5.00
C ASP A 14 -7.67 2.90 4.70
N PRO A 15 -6.64 3.77 4.68
CA PRO A 15 -5.29 3.37 4.29
C PRO A 15 -4.58 2.47 5.32
N LEU A 16 -5.01 2.47 6.59
CA LEU A 16 -4.42 1.66 7.65
C LEU A 16 -5.10 0.30 7.77
N TYR A 17 -6.44 0.29 7.76
CA TYR A 17 -7.25 -0.86 8.17
C TYR A 17 -7.90 -1.61 7.02
N GLN A 18 -8.21 -0.98 5.87
CA GLN A 18 -8.92 -1.67 4.79
C GLN A 18 -8.13 -2.88 4.26
N TYR A 19 -6.80 -2.77 4.18
CA TYR A 19 -5.93 -3.83 3.66
C TYR A 19 -6.08 -5.13 4.43
N SER A 20 -6.10 -5.06 5.76
CA SER A 20 -6.15 -6.24 6.64
C SER A 20 -7.57 -6.54 7.15
N ALA A 21 -8.59 -5.84 6.67
CA ALA A 21 -9.92 -5.88 7.25
C ALA A 21 -10.53 -7.30 7.23
N GLY A 22 -10.23 -8.09 6.19
CA GLY A 22 -10.70 -9.47 6.03
C GLY A 22 -9.77 -10.54 6.61
N VAL A 23 -8.62 -10.16 7.16
CA VAL A 23 -7.69 -11.13 7.76
C VAL A 23 -8.32 -11.65 9.05
N ALA A 24 -8.61 -12.96 9.08
CA ALA A 24 -9.25 -13.70 10.20
C ALA A 24 -10.78 -13.58 10.35
N GLY A 25 -11.52 -13.12 9.34
CA GLY A 25 -13.00 -13.05 9.36
C GLY A 25 -13.70 -13.67 8.14
N ASN A 26 -15.01 -13.93 8.24
CA ASN A 26 -15.84 -14.29 7.10
C ASN A 26 -16.29 -13.02 6.35
N GLY A 27 -15.46 -12.58 5.39
CA GLY A 27 -15.70 -11.40 4.55
C GLY A 27 -14.79 -10.23 4.89
N GLN A 28 -14.56 -9.33 3.92
CA GLN A 28 -13.80 -8.11 4.12
C GLN A 28 -14.76 -6.99 4.56
N PRO A 29 -14.71 -6.50 5.82
CA PRO A 29 -15.38 -5.27 6.19
C PRO A 29 -14.90 -4.13 5.30
N VAL A 30 -15.83 -3.26 4.94
CA VAL A 30 -15.60 -2.13 4.06
C VAL A 30 -15.50 -0.88 4.95
N ILE A 31 -14.28 -0.39 5.11
CA ILE A 31 -13.95 0.85 5.82
C ILE A 31 -13.57 1.86 4.75
N THR A 32 -14.57 2.58 4.27
CA THR A 32 -14.45 3.52 3.15
C THR A 32 -15.14 4.83 3.51
N LEU A 33 -14.97 5.84 2.66
CA LEU A 33 -15.65 7.13 2.71
C LEU A 33 -17.15 7.01 2.38
N GLU A 34 -17.71 5.82 2.25
CA GLU A 34 -19.15 5.66 2.04
C GLU A 34 -19.93 6.06 3.30
N PRO A 35 -20.96 6.92 3.17
CA PRO A 35 -21.73 7.42 4.30
C PRO A 35 -22.59 6.36 4.99
N VAL A 36 -22.82 5.19 4.36
CA VAL A 36 -23.63 4.10 4.92
C VAL A 36 -22.98 3.40 6.13
N TYR A 37 -21.66 3.48 6.26
CA TYR A 37 -20.96 2.81 7.35
C TYR A 37 -20.98 3.67 8.61
N GLU A 38 -21.86 3.33 9.54
CA GLU A 38 -21.91 3.97 10.86
C GLU A 38 -20.85 3.41 11.80
N GLY A 39 -20.28 4.27 12.64
CA GLY A 39 -19.25 3.90 13.63
C GLY A 39 -17.86 3.60 13.05
N ILE A 40 -17.75 3.33 11.75
CA ILE A 40 -16.51 3.13 10.99
C ILE A 40 -16.68 3.76 9.60
N GLY A 41 -15.64 4.32 8.98
CA GLY A 41 -15.77 4.85 7.61
C GLY A 41 -16.61 6.15 7.51
N GLY A 42 -17.21 6.39 6.35
CA GLY A 42 -17.78 7.66 5.93
C GLY A 42 -19.06 8.11 6.65
N GLY A 43 -19.71 7.22 7.41
CA GLY A 43 -20.79 7.58 8.32
C GLY A 43 -20.32 8.00 9.71
N SER A 44 -19.02 7.87 10.02
CA SER A 44 -18.40 8.33 11.27
C SER A 44 -17.72 9.69 11.09
N ARG A 45 -18.12 10.69 11.88
CA ARG A 45 -17.53 12.05 11.81
C ARG A 45 -16.04 12.06 12.15
N GLU A 46 -15.67 11.37 13.22
CA GLU A 46 -14.27 11.26 13.65
C GLU A 46 -13.40 10.63 12.57
N TRP A 47 -13.91 9.58 11.92
CA TRP A 47 -13.20 8.93 10.82
C TRP A 47 -13.10 9.84 9.60
N VAL A 48 -14.19 10.55 9.22
CA VAL A 48 -14.17 11.50 8.09
C VAL A 48 -13.17 12.62 8.34
N ASP A 49 -13.16 13.21 9.53
CA ASP A 49 -12.23 14.29 9.89
C ASP A 49 -10.78 13.80 9.83
N TRP A 50 -10.50 12.62 10.39
CA TRP A 50 -9.20 11.98 10.30
C TRP A 50 -8.80 11.69 8.84
N PHE A 51 -9.67 11.04 8.07
CA PHE A 51 -9.39 10.65 6.69
C PHE A 51 -9.07 11.86 5.82
N LEU A 52 -9.87 12.92 5.92
CA LEU A 52 -9.66 14.15 5.16
C LEU A 52 -8.37 14.86 5.57
N ARG A 53 -8.04 14.86 6.87
CA ARG A 53 -6.79 15.46 7.36
C ARG A 53 -5.56 14.69 6.89
N GLU A 54 -5.55 13.36 6.96
CA GLU A 54 -4.39 12.56 6.56
C GLU A 54 -4.21 12.57 5.03
N ASN A 55 -5.30 12.57 4.24
CA ASN A 55 -5.21 12.51 2.77
C ASN A 55 -5.08 13.87 2.09
N PHE A 56 -5.58 14.95 2.71
CA PHE A 56 -5.67 16.30 2.10
C PHE A 56 -5.22 17.44 3.02
N GLY A 57 -4.56 17.12 4.13
CA GLY A 57 -4.00 18.11 5.06
C GLY A 57 -2.71 18.73 4.54
N ASP A 58 -1.84 19.17 5.45
CA ASP A 58 -0.54 19.76 5.12
C ASP A 58 0.61 18.71 5.14
N GLY A 59 0.25 17.43 5.13
CA GLY A 59 1.19 16.32 5.10
C GLY A 59 1.93 16.20 3.76
N PRO A 60 2.89 15.25 3.65
CA PRO A 60 3.58 15.01 2.39
C PRO A 60 2.61 14.50 1.33
N HIS A 61 2.53 15.23 0.22
CA HIS A 61 1.76 14.85 -0.97
C HIS A 61 2.72 14.71 -2.16
N PHE A 62 2.52 13.64 -2.93
CA PHE A 62 3.26 13.38 -4.17
C PHE A 62 2.47 13.95 -5.36
N ALA A 63 2.49 13.30 -6.52
CA ALA A 63 1.85 13.83 -7.72
C ALA A 63 0.31 13.94 -7.61
N LEU A 64 -0.33 13.11 -6.78
CA LEU A 64 -1.79 13.10 -6.63
C LEU A 64 -2.21 12.49 -5.29
N SER A 65 -3.07 13.22 -4.56
CA SER A 65 -3.99 12.66 -3.56
C SER A 65 -5.41 12.81 -4.09
N TYR A 66 -6.20 11.74 -4.05
CA TYR A 66 -7.62 11.79 -4.41
C TYR A 66 -8.42 10.78 -3.59
N ALA A 67 -9.70 11.06 -3.45
CA ALA A 67 -10.69 10.10 -2.97
C ALA A 67 -11.99 10.34 -3.71
N GLN A 68 -12.73 9.26 -3.95
CA GLN A 68 -14.11 9.38 -4.42
C GLN A 68 -15.04 9.39 -3.20
N ALA A 69 -15.87 10.41 -3.14
CA ALA A 69 -16.94 10.57 -2.16
C ALA A 69 -18.30 10.36 -2.84
N GLY A 70 -19.28 9.87 -2.10
CA GLY A 70 -20.62 9.55 -2.60
C GLY A 70 -21.12 8.19 -2.14
N GLN A 71 -22.32 7.82 -2.58
CA GLN A 71 -22.94 6.51 -2.34
C GLN A 71 -23.77 6.10 -3.55
N GLU A 72 -23.81 4.79 -3.80
CA GLU A 72 -24.87 4.12 -4.55
C GLU A 72 -26.26 4.48 -3.99
N ASN A 73 -27.17 4.79 -4.90
CA ASN A 73 -28.56 5.14 -4.59
C ASN A 73 -29.36 3.97 -3.96
N SER A 74 -28.93 2.73 -4.17
CA SER A 74 -29.61 1.52 -3.68
C SER A 74 -29.65 1.38 -2.16
N PHE A 75 -28.78 2.09 -1.42
CA PHE A 75 -28.75 2.03 0.05
C PHE A 75 -29.90 2.80 0.73
N GLY A 76 -30.53 3.76 0.04
CA GLY A 76 -31.65 4.53 0.57
C GLY A 76 -31.26 5.62 1.57
N TRP A 77 -32.09 6.67 1.65
CA TRP A 77 -31.82 7.87 2.45
C TRP A 77 -31.70 7.61 3.95
N GLU A 78 -32.49 6.67 4.49
CA GLU A 78 -32.47 6.32 5.91
C GLU A 78 -31.07 5.95 6.40
N ARG A 79 -30.30 5.25 5.55
CA ARG A 79 -28.96 4.79 5.88
C ARG A 79 -27.89 5.84 5.60
N ILE A 80 -27.99 6.58 4.50
CA ILE A 80 -26.93 7.53 4.09
C ILE A 80 -27.10 8.95 4.65
N GLY A 81 -28.33 9.35 4.99
CA GLY A 81 -28.67 10.72 5.37
C GLY A 81 -28.00 11.19 6.67
N ARG A 82 -27.46 10.26 7.46
CA ARG A 82 -26.72 10.55 8.70
C ARG A 82 -25.27 10.99 8.42
N GLY A 83 -24.58 10.32 7.50
CA GLY A 83 -23.19 10.59 7.14
C GLY A 83 -23.03 11.62 6.01
N LEU A 84 -23.85 11.51 4.96
CA LEU A 84 -23.67 12.25 3.71
C LEU A 84 -23.67 13.79 3.90
N PRO A 85 -24.61 14.41 4.66
CA PRO A 85 -24.61 15.86 4.84
C PRO A 85 -23.36 16.38 5.56
N TYR A 86 -22.85 15.62 6.53
CA TYR A 86 -21.61 15.98 7.25
C TYR A 86 -20.42 15.96 6.29
N GLN A 87 -20.25 14.86 5.58
CA GLN A 87 -19.18 14.67 4.61
C GLN A 87 -19.18 15.78 3.54
N PHE A 88 -20.34 16.10 2.97
CA PHE A 88 -20.44 17.12 1.93
C PHE A 88 -20.11 18.52 2.46
N ARG A 89 -20.49 18.83 3.70
CA ARG A 89 -20.11 20.09 4.33
C ARG A 89 -18.60 20.21 4.52
N GLU A 90 -17.93 19.16 4.98
CA GLU A 90 -16.47 19.20 5.17
C GLU A 90 -15.71 19.28 3.83
N LEU A 91 -16.15 18.55 2.80
CA LEU A 91 -15.60 18.68 1.46
C LEU A 91 -15.81 20.09 0.88
N ALA A 92 -16.98 20.68 1.07
CA ALA A 92 -17.25 22.07 0.67
C ALA A 92 -16.34 23.05 1.41
N ARG A 93 -16.16 22.87 2.72
CA ARG A 93 -15.26 23.70 3.54
C ARG A 93 -13.81 23.64 3.03
N LEU A 94 -13.29 22.44 2.72
CA LEU A 94 -11.94 22.26 2.18
C LEU A 94 -11.80 22.86 0.77
N ARG A 95 -12.82 22.72 -0.08
CA ARG A 95 -12.87 23.34 -1.40
C ARG A 95 -12.83 24.87 -1.29
N ASP A 96 -13.66 25.45 -0.44
CA ASP A 96 -13.78 26.90 -0.28
C ASP A 96 -12.50 27.50 0.35
N ALA A 97 -11.77 26.70 1.13
CA ALA A 97 -10.43 27.04 1.62
C ALA A 97 -9.31 26.82 0.59
N GLY A 98 -9.62 26.36 -0.63
CA GLY A 98 -8.65 26.10 -1.69
C GLY A 98 -7.73 24.89 -1.45
N LYS A 99 -8.06 24.02 -0.49
CA LYS A 99 -7.25 22.84 -0.14
C LYS A 99 -7.48 21.67 -1.09
N ILE A 100 -8.69 21.54 -1.64
CA ILE A 100 -9.05 20.47 -2.59
C ILE A 100 -9.83 21.03 -3.78
N ARG A 101 -9.92 20.23 -4.85
CA ARG A 101 -10.91 20.40 -5.92
C ARG A 101 -11.99 19.34 -5.75
N VAL A 102 -13.25 19.73 -5.96
CA VAL A 102 -14.38 18.80 -6.05
C VAL A 102 -14.85 18.81 -7.49
N GLU A 103 -14.70 17.67 -8.16
CA GLU A 103 -14.88 17.53 -9.60
C GLU A 103 -15.72 16.28 -9.92
N THR A 104 -16.32 16.25 -11.10
CA THR A 104 -16.85 15.00 -11.65
C THR A 104 -15.68 14.08 -12.04
N LEU A 105 -15.92 12.76 -12.04
CA LEU A 105 -14.91 11.78 -12.48
C LEU A 105 -14.39 12.09 -13.89
N GLU A 106 -15.28 12.54 -14.79
CA GLU A 106 -14.92 12.96 -16.14
C GLU A 106 -13.95 14.16 -16.14
N ALA A 107 -14.23 15.20 -15.36
CA ALA A 107 -13.37 16.38 -15.28
C ALA A 107 -11.99 16.03 -14.70
N SER A 108 -11.94 15.23 -13.64
CA SER A 108 -10.68 14.73 -13.08
C SER A 108 -9.92 13.84 -14.06
N GLY A 109 -10.61 13.01 -14.84
CA GLY A 109 -10.01 12.21 -15.90
C GLY A 109 -9.39 13.04 -17.03
N ARG A 110 -10.08 14.08 -17.49
CA ARG A 110 -9.53 15.01 -18.48
C ARG A 110 -8.30 15.74 -17.95
N TRP A 111 -8.38 16.25 -16.71
CA TRP A 111 -7.26 16.91 -16.06
C TRP A 111 -6.06 15.98 -15.91
N PHE A 112 -6.27 14.76 -15.42
CA PHE A 112 -5.21 13.78 -15.21
C PHE A 112 -4.50 13.43 -16.52
N ARG A 113 -5.27 13.11 -17.58
CA ARG A 113 -4.72 12.81 -18.91
C ARG A 113 -3.97 14.00 -19.51
N GLY A 114 -4.42 15.23 -19.26
CA GLY A 114 -3.73 16.43 -19.71
C GLY A 114 -2.44 16.73 -18.95
N ARG A 115 -2.33 16.26 -17.69
CA ARG A 115 -1.22 16.56 -16.78
C ARG A 115 -0.12 15.49 -16.78
N TYR A 116 -0.48 14.23 -16.99
CA TYR A 116 0.38 13.07 -16.82
C TYR A 116 0.39 12.19 -18.07
N PRO A 117 1.54 12.10 -18.79
CA PRO A 117 1.68 11.21 -19.94
C PRO A 117 1.61 9.73 -19.58
N VAL A 118 2.06 9.39 -18.37
CA VAL A 118 2.03 8.06 -17.77
C VAL A 118 1.57 8.19 -16.33
N THR A 119 1.11 7.09 -15.72
CA THR A 119 0.74 7.08 -14.29
C THR A 119 1.92 7.57 -13.44
N PRO A 120 1.78 8.72 -12.73
CA PRO A 120 2.85 9.25 -11.91
C PRO A 120 2.94 8.48 -10.59
N VAL A 121 4.05 8.65 -9.87
CA VAL A 121 4.12 8.18 -8.48
C VAL A 121 3.14 8.94 -7.60
N SER A 122 2.43 8.19 -6.78
CA SER A 122 1.53 8.70 -5.75
C SER A 122 1.83 8.04 -4.41
N ALA A 123 1.37 8.67 -3.34
CA ALA A 123 1.52 8.15 -2.01
C ALA A 123 0.32 8.46 -1.14
N VAL A 124 0.04 7.56 -0.20
CA VAL A 124 -0.87 7.81 0.91
C VAL A 124 -0.09 7.65 2.19
N VAL A 125 0.07 8.74 2.92
CA VAL A 125 0.82 8.80 4.18
C VAL A 125 -0.17 8.99 5.31
N THR A 126 -0.15 8.10 6.29
CA THR A 126 -1.10 8.10 7.40
C THR A 126 -0.35 7.78 8.68
N LEU A 127 -0.07 8.81 9.47
CA LEU A 127 0.83 8.72 10.62
C LEU A 127 0.10 8.80 11.97
N ASP A 128 -1.13 9.33 11.98
CA ASP A 128 -2.05 9.22 13.11
C ASP A 128 -3.03 8.07 12.90
N ASP A 129 -3.37 7.41 14.00
CA ASP A 129 -4.30 6.29 14.03
C ASP A 129 -5.61 6.72 14.69
N TRP A 130 -6.72 6.66 13.96
CA TRP A 130 -8.04 7.01 14.48
C TRP A 130 -8.57 6.01 15.50
N LYS A 131 -8.15 4.73 15.46
CA LYS A 131 -8.52 3.74 16.50
C LYS A 131 -7.58 3.72 17.70
N LYS A 132 -6.48 4.48 17.64
CA LYS A 132 -5.47 4.54 18.71
C LYS A 132 -4.86 3.16 19.02
N GLU A 133 -4.65 2.34 18.00
CA GLU A 133 -3.98 1.03 18.08
C GLU A 133 -2.48 1.11 17.71
N ASN A 134 -1.89 2.30 17.77
CA ASN A 134 -0.50 2.58 17.43
C ASN A 134 -0.10 2.27 15.98
N ARG A 135 -1.04 2.15 15.05
CA ARG A 135 -0.71 1.88 13.65
C ARG A 135 -0.27 3.15 12.93
N ALA A 136 0.48 2.98 11.84
CA ALA A 136 0.81 4.03 10.89
C ALA A 136 1.21 3.37 9.58
N GLY A 137 1.08 4.05 8.45
CA GLY A 137 1.32 3.43 7.15
C GLY A 137 1.67 4.44 6.08
N ILE A 138 2.50 3.97 5.15
CA ILE A 138 2.89 4.70 3.95
C ILE A 138 2.68 3.75 2.77
N TRP A 139 1.73 4.11 1.90
CA TRP A 139 1.60 3.50 0.59
C TRP A 139 2.41 4.31 -0.41
N TYR A 140 3.28 3.62 -1.15
CA TYR A 140 3.95 4.14 -2.33
C TYR A 140 3.41 3.39 -3.55
N LEU A 141 2.97 4.11 -4.58
CA LEU A 141 2.41 3.53 -5.80
C LEU A 141 3.09 4.16 -7.02
N SER A 142 3.48 3.32 -7.97
CA SER A 142 4.02 3.73 -9.27
C SER A 142 3.35 2.95 -10.40
N ARG A 143 3.69 3.28 -11.65
CA ARG A 143 3.27 2.47 -12.81
C ARG A 143 3.82 1.04 -12.82
N PHE A 144 4.83 0.75 -12.00
CA PHE A 144 5.50 -0.56 -11.94
C PHE A 144 5.11 -1.37 -10.70
N GLY A 145 4.29 -0.83 -9.79
CA GLY A 145 3.87 -1.56 -8.61
C GLY A 145 3.46 -0.70 -7.43
N ARG A 146 3.33 -1.36 -6.27
CA ARG A 146 3.05 -0.71 -4.98
C ARG A 146 3.86 -1.34 -3.86
N VAL A 147 4.15 -0.54 -2.84
CA VAL A 147 4.79 -0.98 -1.60
C VAL A 147 4.05 -0.33 -0.42
N ASN A 148 3.84 -1.10 0.65
CA ASN A 148 3.33 -0.57 1.91
C ASN A 148 4.29 -0.81 3.06
N LEU A 149 4.87 0.28 3.56
CA LEU A 149 5.53 0.32 4.86
C LEU A 149 4.49 0.57 5.94
N PHE A 150 4.52 -0.25 6.98
CA PHE A 150 3.50 -0.25 8.00
C PHE A 150 4.12 -0.41 9.38
N ARG A 151 3.68 0.42 10.32
CA ARG A 151 3.92 0.23 11.74
C ARG A 151 2.78 -0.60 12.31
N ASP A 152 3.09 -1.78 12.83
CA ASP A 152 2.10 -2.65 13.45
C ASP A 152 1.72 -2.19 14.88
N ALA A 153 0.80 -2.92 15.52
CA ALA A 153 0.32 -2.59 16.86
C ALA A 153 1.41 -2.68 17.94
N ASP A 154 2.44 -3.51 17.72
CA ASP A 154 3.63 -3.63 18.57
C ASP A 154 4.68 -2.56 18.26
N ARG A 155 4.33 -1.60 17.38
CA ARG A 155 5.16 -0.50 16.89
C ARG A 155 6.38 -0.94 16.09
N GLY A 156 6.45 -2.19 15.64
CA GLY A 156 7.47 -2.68 14.72
C GLY A 156 7.22 -2.19 13.30
N LEU A 157 8.29 -1.98 12.53
CA LEU A 157 8.19 -1.60 11.11
C LEU A 157 8.25 -2.84 10.21
N VAL A 158 7.32 -2.92 9.26
CA VAL A 158 7.27 -3.99 8.26
C VAL A 158 6.98 -3.44 6.86
N ILE A 159 7.42 -4.16 5.82
CA ILE A 159 6.74 -4.15 4.52
C ILE A 159 5.68 -5.24 4.59
N ARG A 160 4.39 -4.87 4.62
CA ARG A 160 3.28 -5.84 4.65
C ARG A 160 2.69 -6.14 3.27
N ASP A 161 2.98 -5.31 2.28
CA ASP A 161 2.56 -5.50 0.90
C ASP A 161 3.64 -4.97 -0.05
N TRP A 162 3.99 -5.74 -1.07
CA TRP A 162 4.83 -5.32 -2.17
C TRP A 162 4.41 -6.10 -3.41
N GLN A 163 3.87 -5.41 -4.41
CA GLN A 163 3.38 -6.03 -5.65
C GLN A 163 3.92 -5.29 -6.87
N LEU A 164 4.19 -6.02 -7.94
CA LEU A 164 4.68 -5.51 -9.21
C LEU A 164 3.57 -5.48 -10.25
N PHE A 165 3.59 -4.45 -11.09
CA PHE A 165 2.77 -4.34 -12.29
C PHE A 165 3.67 -4.52 -13.50
N ARG A 166 3.35 -5.52 -14.33
CA ARG A 166 4.09 -5.80 -15.56
C ARG A 166 3.12 -5.77 -16.72
N GLU A 167 3.42 -4.97 -17.73
CA GLU A 167 2.55 -4.83 -18.90
C GLU A 167 2.41 -6.11 -19.72
N SER A 168 3.35 -7.05 -19.57
CA SER A 168 3.28 -8.36 -20.23
C SER A 168 2.46 -9.39 -19.45
N TYR A 169 2.03 -9.09 -18.21
CA TYR A 169 1.18 -10.01 -17.46
C TYR A 169 -0.26 -9.89 -17.96
N ALA A 170 -0.72 -10.91 -18.67
CA ALA A 170 -2.08 -10.96 -19.18
C ALA A 170 -3.04 -11.44 -18.09
N GLU A 171 -4.05 -10.63 -17.78
CA GLU A 171 -5.12 -11.03 -16.88
C GLU A 171 -5.95 -12.18 -17.48
N PRO A 172 -6.55 -13.07 -16.66
CA PRO A 172 -7.35 -14.19 -17.14
C PRO A 172 -8.51 -13.79 -18.06
N PHE A 173 -8.97 -12.55 -17.96
CA PHE A 173 -10.13 -12.03 -18.67
C PHE A 173 -9.79 -11.11 -19.85
N LEU A 174 -8.52 -11.02 -20.24
CA LEU A 174 -8.10 -10.16 -21.35
C LEU A 174 -8.77 -10.56 -22.68
N GLU A 175 -8.82 -11.87 -22.96
CA GLU A 175 -9.36 -12.42 -24.22
C GLU A 175 -10.62 -13.28 -23.99
N GLN A 176 -10.99 -13.54 -22.74
CA GLN A 176 -12.07 -14.46 -22.38
C GLN A 176 -13.03 -13.81 -21.39
N ALA A 177 -14.33 -13.93 -21.65
CA ALA A 177 -15.34 -13.50 -20.70
C ALA A 177 -15.27 -14.35 -19.41
N CYS A 178 -15.43 -13.72 -18.25
CA CYS A 178 -15.54 -14.44 -16.99
C CYS A 178 -16.87 -15.22 -16.96
N PRO A 179 -16.86 -16.57 -16.82
CA PRO A 179 -18.08 -17.36 -16.80
C PRO A 179 -18.79 -17.35 -15.43
N SER A 180 -18.22 -16.67 -14.43
CA SER A 180 -18.73 -16.64 -13.07
C SER A 180 -19.19 -15.23 -12.67
N ASN A 181 -19.90 -15.13 -11.54
CA ASN A 181 -20.28 -13.85 -10.95
C ASN A 181 -19.15 -13.20 -10.12
N VAL A 182 -17.96 -13.79 -10.09
CA VAL A 182 -16.77 -13.28 -9.39
C VAL A 182 -15.61 -13.16 -10.37
N CYS A 183 -15.05 -11.96 -10.48
CA CYS A 183 -13.82 -11.71 -11.23
C CYS A 183 -12.71 -11.36 -10.24
N CYS A 184 -11.58 -12.05 -10.33
CA CYS A 184 -10.40 -11.77 -9.53
C CYS A 184 -9.34 -11.10 -10.41
N TYR A 185 -8.93 -9.90 -10.02
CA TYR A 185 -7.82 -9.17 -10.62
C TYR A 185 -6.68 -9.16 -9.62
N ASP A 186 -5.48 -9.50 -10.08
CA ASP A 186 -4.29 -9.57 -9.25
C ASP A 186 -3.11 -8.87 -9.93
N ALA A 187 -2.05 -8.69 -9.16
CA ALA A 187 -0.75 -8.23 -9.63
C ALA A 187 0.28 -9.33 -9.34
N LEU A 188 1.57 -9.03 -9.49
CA LEU A 188 2.65 -9.98 -9.18
C LEU A 188 3.16 -9.72 -7.74
N PRO A 189 2.69 -10.44 -6.70
CA PRO A 189 3.07 -10.19 -5.32
C PRO A 189 4.51 -10.67 -5.02
N LEU A 190 5.34 -9.80 -4.45
CA LEU A 190 6.59 -10.18 -3.78
C LEU A 190 6.35 -10.42 -2.27
N VAL A 191 5.43 -9.65 -1.70
CA VAL A 191 4.92 -9.78 -0.32
C VAL A 191 3.42 -9.50 -0.36
N ASP A 192 2.60 -10.41 0.17
CA ASP A 192 1.16 -10.19 0.33
C ASP A 192 0.72 -10.62 1.74
N GLY A 193 0.73 -9.67 2.67
CA GLY A 193 0.32 -9.91 4.06
C GLY A 193 -1.17 -10.19 4.24
N ASN A 194 -2.01 -9.94 3.22
CA ASN A 194 -3.43 -10.25 3.28
C ASN A 194 -3.72 -11.68 2.83
N LEU A 195 -3.28 -12.05 1.63
CA LEU A 195 -3.57 -13.36 1.03
C LEU A 195 -2.62 -14.46 1.52
N TRP A 196 -1.38 -14.13 1.84
CA TRP A 196 -0.39 -15.11 2.31
C TRP A 196 -0.22 -15.05 3.82
N ASN A 197 -1.26 -14.64 4.55
CA ASN A 197 -1.16 -14.35 5.97
C ASN A 197 -0.73 -15.61 6.79
N PRO A 198 0.28 -15.48 7.68
CA PRO A 198 1.16 -14.32 7.86
C PRO A 198 2.18 -14.16 6.72
N SER A 199 2.39 -12.92 6.25
CA SER A 199 3.48 -12.59 5.31
C SER A 199 3.95 -11.15 5.49
N ALA A 200 5.23 -10.94 5.80
CA ALA A 200 5.82 -9.61 5.96
C ALA A 200 7.35 -9.64 5.90
N ILE A 201 7.95 -8.53 5.46
CA ILE A 201 9.38 -8.26 5.64
C ILE A 201 9.53 -7.32 6.84
N ARG A 202 10.13 -7.80 7.92
CA ARG A 202 10.28 -7.07 9.19
C ARG A 202 11.62 -6.38 9.26
N PHE A 203 11.60 -5.14 9.73
CA PHE A 203 12.82 -4.39 10.02
C PHE A 203 13.36 -4.73 11.41
N PRO A 204 14.70 -4.67 11.59
CA PRO A 204 15.32 -4.78 12.91
C PRO A 204 15.09 -3.51 13.73
N GLY A 205 15.55 -3.51 14.99
CA GLY A 205 15.54 -2.33 15.86
C GLY A 205 14.30 -2.16 16.74
N GLY A 206 13.26 -2.99 16.55
CA GLY A 206 12.09 -3.03 17.43
C GLY A 206 11.12 -1.84 17.27
N PRO A 207 10.37 -1.50 18.33
CA PRO A 207 9.42 -0.40 18.34
C PRO A 207 10.00 0.95 17.88
N GLY A 208 9.21 1.74 17.15
CA GLY A 208 9.65 3.06 16.68
C GLY A 208 8.53 3.94 16.09
N THR A 209 8.93 4.92 15.29
CA THR A 209 8.05 5.84 14.58
C THR A 209 8.65 6.31 13.26
N PHE A 210 7.79 6.71 12.32
CA PHE A 210 8.21 7.49 11.16
C PHE A 210 8.64 8.90 11.64
N GLU A 211 9.91 9.24 11.46
CA GLU A 211 10.50 10.54 11.83
C GLU A 211 10.31 11.57 10.71
N SER A 212 10.54 11.18 9.45
CA SER A 212 10.23 12.02 8.28
C SER A 212 9.84 11.20 7.06
N VAL A 213 9.08 11.85 6.16
CA VAL A 213 8.65 11.33 4.86
C VAL A 213 8.75 12.48 3.86
N GLU A 214 9.60 12.32 2.85
CA GLU A 214 10.01 13.39 1.95
C GLU A 214 10.00 12.91 0.49
N ASP A 215 9.59 13.80 -0.42
CA ASP A 215 9.82 13.60 -1.85
C ASP A 215 11.32 13.78 -2.14
N ALA A 216 11.95 12.71 -2.63
CA ALA A 216 13.38 12.69 -2.96
C ALA A 216 13.64 13.01 -4.44
N GLY A 217 12.61 13.41 -5.19
CA GLY A 217 12.67 13.62 -6.62
C GLY A 217 12.80 12.31 -7.40
N ASN A 218 12.73 12.40 -8.73
CA ASN A 218 12.91 11.26 -9.64
C ASN A 218 12.02 10.06 -9.30
N GLU A 219 10.75 10.32 -8.95
CA GLU A 219 9.78 9.29 -8.57
C GLU A 219 10.14 8.54 -7.27
N ARG A 220 11.03 9.06 -6.43
CA ARG A 220 11.50 8.39 -5.20
C ARG A 220 10.97 9.06 -3.94
N MET A 221 10.74 8.26 -2.90
CA MET A 221 10.32 8.73 -1.57
C MET A 221 11.35 8.34 -0.53
N ARG A 222 11.87 9.32 0.21
CA ARG A 222 12.77 9.12 1.33
C ARG A 222 11.98 9.09 2.63
N ILE A 223 12.24 8.08 3.44
CA ILE A 223 11.58 7.86 4.73
C ILE A 223 12.66 7.64 5.78
N VAL A 224 12.50 8.25 6.94
CA VAL A 224 13.36 7.99 8.09
C VAL A 224 12.52 7.29 9.16
N TRP A 225 12.89 6.07 9.50
CA TRP A 225 12.34 5.35 10.65
C TRP A 225 13.29 5.53 11.83
N LYS A 226 12.74 5.93 12.98
CA LYS A 226 13.49 6.06 14.23
C LYS A 226 12.99 5.03 15.23
N SER A 227 13.86 4.11 15.63
CA SER A 227 13.56 3.18 16.72
C SER A 227 13.62 3.89 18.08
N ASP A 228 12.92 3.35 19.06
CA ASP A 228 12.94 3.85 20.45
C ASP A 228 14.33 3.73 21.08
N ALA A 229 15.14 2.79 20.60
CA ALA A 229 16.56 2.66 20.95
C ALA A 229 17.45 3.76 20.33
N GLY A 230 16.89 4.65 19.51
CA GLY A 230 17.58 5.80 18.90
C GLY A 230 18.23 5.51 17.54
N GLY A 231 18.13 4.28 17.03
CA GLY A 231 18.61 3.92 15.70
C GLY A 231 17.76 4.58 14.62
N ARG A 232 18.42 5.12 13.58
CA ARG A 232 17.76 5.70 12.41
C ARG A 232 18.01 4.85 11.17
N THR A 233 16.94 4.31 10.61
CA THR A 233 16.95 3.58 9.34
C THR A 233 16.40 4.49 8.26
N VAL A 234 17.20 4.73 7.23
CA VAL A 234 16.77 5.49 6.05
C VAL A 234 16.27 4.50 5.00
N ILE A 235 15.07 4.74 4.49
CA ILE A 235 14.43 3.91 3.46
C ILE A 235 14.15 4.80 2.26
N LEU A 236 14.57 4.37 1.08
CA LEU A 236 14.30 5.04 -0.18
C LEU A 236 13.47 4.11 -1.06
N LEU A 237 12.18 4.42 -1.16
CA LEU A 237 11.26 3.71 -2.06
C LEU A 237 11.39 4.32 -3.46
N GLY A 238 11.61 3.47 -4.45
CA GLY A 238 11.61 3.83 -5.86
C GLY A 238 10.76 2.87 -6.67
N PRO A 239 10.57 3.15 -7.97
CA PRO A 239 9.62 2.38 -8.77
C PRO A 239 10.01 0.90 -8.95
N GLU A 240 11.30 0.58 -8.94
CA GLU A 240 11.84 -0.77 -9.16
C GLU A 240 12.66 -1.30 -7.97
N SER A 241 12.85 -0.49 -6.92
CA SER A 241 13.79 -0.80 -5.85
C SER A 241 13.33 -0.31 -4.48
N VAL A 242 13.72 -1.04 -3.43
CA VAL A 242 13.71 -0.59 -2.04
C VAL A 242 15.15 -0.53 -1.55
N GLU A 243 15.66 0.68 -1.30
CA GLU A 243 16.99 0.87 -0.71
C GLU A 243 16.88 1.20 0.76
N ILE A 244 17.77 0.62 1.57
CA ILE A 244 17.77 0.76 3.02
C ILE A 244 19.20 1.02 3.49
N GLU A 245 19.35 2.06 4.30
CA GLU A 245 20.57 2.32 5.07
C GLU A 245 20.25 2.17 6.56
N PHE A 246 20.86 1.15 7.17
CA PHE A 246 20.69 0.79 8.57
C PHE A 246 21.55 1.68 9.51
N PRO A 247 21.16 1.80 10.78
CA PRO A 247 21.93 2.52 11.78
C PRO A 247 23.28 1.86 12.10
N ALA A 248 23.39 0.53 11.95
CA ALA A 248 24.58 -0.25 12.28
C ALA A 248 24.88 -1.32 11.22
N GLU A 249 26.12 -1.80 11.21
CA GLU A 249 26.54 -2.90 10.34
C GLU A 249 25.98 -4.25 10.80
N GLY A 250 25.82 -5.19 9.87
CA GLY A 250 25.33 -6.55 10.17
C GLY A 250 23.82 -6.65 10.40
N GLU A 251 23.10 -5.54 10.29
CA GLU A 251 21.64 -5.53 10.31
C GLU A 251 21.05 -6.20 9.06
N ALA A 252 19.86 -6.76 9.25
CA ALA A 252 19.14 -7.48 8.22
C ALA A 252 17.64 -7.37 8.44
N LEU A 253 16.89 -7.43 7.34
CA LEU A 253 15.45 -7.67 7.40
C LEU A 253 15.19 -9.16 7.57
N LEU A 254 14.03 -9.48 8.14
CA LEU A 254 13.52 -10.85 8.20
C LEU A 254 12.26 -10.94 7.35
N PHE A 255 12.28 -11.76 6.30
CA PHE A 255 11.09 -12.10 5.53
C PHE A 255 10.53 -13.43 5.99
N ASP A 256 9.29 -13.42 6.46
CA ASP A 256 8.50 -14.63 6.76
C ASP A 256 7.21 -14.61 5.95
N CYS A 257 6.80 -15.79 5.45
CA CYS A 257 5.51 -15.93 4.77
C CYS A 257 4.88 -17.32 4.95
N ASN A 258 3.55 -17.38 4.88
CA ASN A 258 2.78 -18.63 4.77
C ASN A 258 2.80 -19.12 3.33
N VAL A 259 3.76 -19.99 3.00
CA VAL A 259 3.93 -20.54 1.64
C VAL A 259 2.67 -21.27 1.17
N ARG A 260 1.96 -21.97 2.06
CA ARG A 260 0.71 -22.66 1.68
C ARG A 260 -0.38 -21.66 1.29
N GLY A 261 -0.43 -20.51 1.96
CA GLY A 261 -1.31 -19.40 1.57
C GLY A 261 -0.93 -18.84 0.21
N ALA A 262 0.37 -18.65 -0.04
CA ALA A 262 0.87 -18.24 -1.35
C ALA A 262 0.51 -19.22 -2.46
N GLU A 263 0.71 -20.52 -2.24
CA GLU A 263 0.36 -21.59 -3.19
C GLU A 263 -1.14 -21.68 -3.45
N TYR A 264 -1.97 -21.56 -2.40
CA TYR A 264 -3.44 -21.49 -2.54
C TYR A 264 -3.85 -20.31 -3.44
N HIS A 265 -3.15 -19.19 -3.32
CA HIS A 265 -3.28 -18.02 -4.19
C HIS A 265 -2.36 -18.07 -5.42
N ARG A 266 -2.06 -19.29 -5.91
CA ARG A 266 -1.40 -19.57 -7.20
C ARG A 266 0.00 -18.98 -7.34
N THR A 267 0.70 -18.80 -6.22
CA THR A 267 2.08 -18.30 -6.19
C THR A 267 3.03 -19.33 -5.59
N ALA A 268 3.94 -19.85 -6.40
CA ALA A 268 5.05 -20.66 -5.92
C ALA A 268 6.26 -19.76 -5.62
N ILE A 269 6.96 -20.01 -4.51
CA ILE A 269 8.12 -19.22 -4.08
C ILE A 269 9.34 -20.12 -3.91
N PHE A 270 10.48 -19.72 -4.45
CA PHE A 270 11.73 -20.47 -4.40
C PHE A 270 12.93 -19.55 -4.27
N HIS A 271 14.01 -20.06 -3.66
CA HIS A 271 15.27 -19.34 -3.54
C HIS A 271 16.30 -19.96 -4.49
N ARG A 272 16.84 -19.15 -5.42
CA ARG A 272 17.80 -19.60 -6.42
C ARG A 272 18.76 -18.46 -6.74
N ASP A 273 20.05 -18.78 -6.82
CA ASP A 273 21.12 -17.86 -7.20
C ASP A 273 21.14 -16.55 -6.38
N GLY A 274 20.86 -16.65 -5.07
CA GLY A 274 20.84 -15.50 -4.15
C GLY A 274 19.63 -14.57 -4.31
N ALA A 275 18.60 -14.98 -5.06
CA ALA A 275 17.37 -14.23 -5.29
C ALA A 275 16.14 -15.02 -4.83
N LEU A 276 15.11 -14.29 -4.39
CA LEU A 276 13.78 -14.86 -4.20
C LEU A 276 13.03 -14.77 -5.52
N ARG A 277 12.58 -15.94 -5.97
CA ARG A 277 11.94 -16.16 -7.26
C ARG A 277 10.53 -16.66 -7.04
N TYR A 278 9.64 -16.23 -7.92
CA TYR A 278 8.22 -16.46 -7.81
C TYR A 278 7.70 -16.92 -9.16
N ARG A 279 6.69 -17.79 -9.11
CA ARG A 279 5.86 -18.10 -10.26
C ARG A 279 4.40 -17.90 -9.88
N HIS A 280 3.77 -16.86 -10.42
CA HIS A 280 2.37 -16.51 -10.16
C HIS A 280 1.56 -16.68 -11.43
N CYS A 281 0.54 -17.54 -11.41
CA CYS A 281 -0.32 -17.78 -12.57
C CYS A 281 0.44 -18.11 -13.87
N GLY A 282 1.65 -18.68 -13.77
CA GLY A 282 2.51 -19.00 -14.91
C GLY A 282 3.60 -17.96 -15.23
N GLU A 283 3.53 -16.76 -14.67
CA GLU A 283 4.55 -15.72 -14.85
C GLU A 283 5.70 -15.86 -13.88
N ASP A 284 6.94 -15.79 -14.40
CA ASP A 284 8.17 -15.79 -13.60
C ASP A 284 8.61 -14.35 -13.27
N TYR A 285 8.94 -14.11 -12.01
CA TYR A 285 9.39 -12.81 -11.50
C TYR A 285 10.14 -13.00 -10.16
N GLY A 286 10.61 -11.91 -9.56
CA GLY A 286 11.07 -11.94 -8.18
C GLY A 286 11.79 -10.68 -7.73
N PHE A 287 12.66 -10.85 -6.75
CA PHE A 287 13.58 -9.78 -6.36
C PHE A 287 14.92 -10.35 -5.88
N ARG A 288 15.97 -9.56 -6.07
CA ARG A 288 17.33 -9.87 -5.62
C ARG A 288 17.87 -8.75 -4.73
N ALA A 289 18.94 -9.05 -3.99
CA ALA A 289 19.77 -8.03 -3.40
C ALA A 289 20.83 -7.58 -4.43
N GLU A 290 20.75 -6.36 -4.94
CA GLU A 290 21.84 -5.76 -5.74
C GLU A 290 23.00 -5.33 -4.85
N LYS A 291 22.70 -5.00 -3.60
CA LYS A 291 23.66 -4.79 -2.53
C LYS A 291 23.18 -5.49 -1.28
N GLY A 292 24.06 -6.27 -0.64
CA GLY A 292 23.70 -7.16 0.45
C GLY A 292 23.50 -8.60 -0.03
N SER A 293 22.71 -9.39 0.70
CA SER A 293 22.44 -10.79 0.36
C SER A 293 21.07 -11.24 0.84
N ILE A 294 20.50 -12.24 0.16
CA ILE A 294 19.31 -12.96 0.62
C ILE A 294 19.77 -14.38 0.96
N VAL A 295 19.58 -14.78 2.21
CA VAL A 295 19.96 -16.10 2.70
C VAL A 295 18.82 -16.74 3.46
N ARG A 296 18.68 -18.06 3.35
CA ARG A 296 17.65 -18.78 4.09
C ARG A 296 17.93 -18.69 5.58
N ASP A 297 16.91 -18.37 6.36
CA ASP A 297 16.97 -18.44 7.81
C ASP A 297 16.56 -19.85 8.26
N GLY A 298 17.51 -20.57 8.86
CA GLY A 298 17.35 -21.98 9.24
C GLY A 298 16.32 -22.24 10.34
N GLY A 299 15.73 -21.20 10.93
CA GLY A 299 14.79 -21.29 12.05
C GLY A 299 13.34 -21.62 11.67
N ARG A 300 12.92 -21.56 10.40
CA ARG A 300 11.53 -21.79 9.97
C ARG A 300 11.43 -22.46 8.60
N GLU A 301 10.27 -23.03 8.28
CA GLU A 301 10.00 -23.68 6.98
C GLU A 301 10.29 -22.74 5.81
N PHE A 302 9.82 -21.49 5.90
CA PHE A 302 10.10 -20.42 4.95
C PHE A 302 10.37 -19.10 5.70
N ALA A 303 11.65 -18.82 5.91
CA ALA A 303 12.13 -17.53 6.39
C ALA A 303 13.45 -17.19 5.70
N PHE A 304 13.64 -15.90 5.42
CA PHE A 304 14.83 -15.38 4.76
C PHE A 304 15.38 -14.18 5.51
N ARG A 305 16.70 -14.13 5.66
CA ARG A 305 17.42 -12.98 6.16
C ARG A 305 17.94 -12.19 4.96
N LEU A 306 17.54 -10.93 4.86
CA LEU A 306 17.95 -9.99 3.83
C LEU A 306 19.02 -9.09 4.45
N ALA A 307 20.27 -9.52 4.39
CA ALA A 307 21.38 -8.91 5.11
C ALA A 307 22.01 -7.77 4.32
N ALA A 308 22.31 -6.67 5.00
CA ALA A 308 23.03 -5.55 4.42
C ALA A 308 24.49 -5.91 4.09
N ASP A 309 25.04 -5.25 3.08
CA ASP A 309 26.48 -5.14 2.88
C ASP A 309 26.98 -3.84 3.56
N GLY A 310 27.75 -4.01 4.63
CA GLY A 310 28.00 -2.97 5.62
C GLY A 310 26.68 -2.52 6.25
N ARG A 311 26.28 -1.27 5.98
CA ARG A 311 25.00 -0.68 6.42
C ARG A 311 23.94 -0.57 5.33
N LYS A 312 24.22 -1.01 4.10
CA LYS A 312 23.32 -0.78 2.95
C LYS A 312 22.75 -2.08 2.40
N LEU A 313 21.45 -2.08 2.15
CA LEU A 313 20.72 -3.14 1.44
C LEU A 313 19.95 -2.49 0.28
N VAL A 314 20.07 -3.06 -0.91
CA VAL A 314 19.30 -2.63 -2.09
C VAL A 314 18.58 -3.84 -2.64
N LEU A 315 17.25 -3.84 -2.53
CA LEU A 315 16.39 -4.86 -3.09
C LEU A 315 15.81 -4.36 -4.40
N ALA A 316 16.06 -5.07 -5.50
CA ALA A 316 15.53 -4.74 -6.82
C ALA A 316 14.60 -5.84 -7.30
N ALA A 317 13.44 -5.43 -7.81
CA ALA A 317 12.48 -6.32 -8.45
C ALA A 317 12.98 -6.76 -9.84
N GLU A 318 12.65 -7.99 -10.24
CA GLU A 318 13.00 -8.61 -11.53
C GLU A 318 11.76 -9.21 -12.21
#